data_AF-A0A086B602-F1
#
_entry.id   AF-A0A086B602-F1
#
_cell.length_a   1.000
_cell.length_b   1.000
_cell.length_c   1.000
_cell.angle_alpha   90.00
_cell.angle_beta   90.00
_cell.angle_gamma   90.00
#
_symmetry.space_group_name_H-M   'P 1'
#
loop_
_entity.id
_entity.type
_entity.pdbx_description
1 polymer ?
#
loop_
_entity_poly.entity_id
_entity_poly.type
_entity_poly.pdbx_seq_one_letter_code
_entity_poly.pdbx_strand_id
1 'polypeptide(L)'
;MSSNRERKLNKSDVRTGIWKFVLSFVVLAAVSFTSVFFFFKSYDTQTDGISREAENYRQLLGRSDILRVQVDTIFSRMSRLNRVENDIFLRNDIIDNVNNAKNIMGKDSVDNFKHYSSLMKQIRPMLNLKNQIVEVSNKKKIAIRDLNLCTGKVAGVESVLAKDPTRKFSGSRRKR
;
A
#
# COMPACT_ATOMS: atom_id res chain seq x y z
N MET A 1 2.04 3.21 106.14
CA MET A 1 2.76 2.06 105.56
C MET A 1 2.30 1.89 104.13
N SER A 2 3.16 2.26 103.17
CA SER A 2 2.88 2.19 101.74
C SER A 2 3.16 0.76 101.25
N SER A 3 2.12 0.08 100.75
CA SER A 3 2.25 -1.25 100.14
C SER A 3 2.07 -1.08 98.62
N ASN A 4 3.14 -0.72 97.92
CA ASN A 4 3.24 -0.85 96.47
C ASN A 4 3.16 -2.33 96.09
N ARG A 5 1.95 -2.79 95.75
CA ARG A 5 1.71 -4.14 95.22
C ARG A 5 2.11 -4.12 93.75
N GLU A 6 3.38 -4.38 93.47
CA GLU A 6 3.81 -4.67 92.09
C GLU A 6 3.02 -5.89 91.59
N ARG A 7 2.09 -5.62 90.67
CA ARG A 7 1.21 -6.61 90.07
C ARG A 7 2.08 -7.44 89.11
N LYS A 8 2.67 -8.52 89.63
CA LYS A 8 3.49 -9.49 88.89
C LYS A 8 2.78 -9.85 87.58
N LEU A 9 3.28 -9.33 86.44
CA LEU A 9 2.61 -9.51 85.15
C LEU A 9 2.50 -11.00 84.83
N ASN A 10 1.31 -11.42 84.44
CA ASN A 10 1.05 -12.80 84.08
C ASN A 10 1.84 -13.12 82.80
N LYS A 11 2.76 -14.10 82.89
CA LYS A 11 3.66 -14.48 81.79
C LYS A 11 2.89 -14.89 80.53
N SER A 12 1.65 -15.39 80.68
CA SER A 12 0.76 -15.74 79.57
C SER A 12 0.21 -14.52 78.84
N ASP A 13 -0.15 -13.44 79.54
CA ASP A 13 -0.68 -12.21 78.91
C ASP A 13 0.39 -11.48 78.13
N VAL A 14 1.61 -11.43 78.67
CA VAL A 14 2.78 -10.86 77.98
C VAL A 14 3.08 -11.65 76.70
N ARG A 15 3.04 -12.99 76.76
CA ARG A 15 3.27 -13.85 75.58
C ARG A 15 2.19 -13.67 74.50
N THR A 16 0.93 -13.52 74.90
CA THR A 16 -0.18 -13.22 73.97
C THR A 16 -0.04 -11.84 73.33
N GLY A 17 0.37 -10.83 74.10
CA GLY A 17 0.63 -9.49 73.58
C GLY A 17 1.75 -9.47 72.54
N ILE A 18 2.86 -10.16 72.81
CA ILE A 18 3.98 -10.31 71.88
C ILE A 18 3.52 -11.01 70.59
N TRP A 19 2.72 -12.07 70.69
CA TRP A 19 2.21 -12.77 69.51
C TRP A 19 1.29 -11.90 68.64
N LYS A 20 0.40 -11.11 69.26
CA LYS A 20 -0.44 -10.14 68.53
C LYS A 20 0.39 -9.05 67.85
N PHE A 21 1.45 -8.57 68.49
CA PHE A 21 2.36 -7.61 67.92
C PHE A 21 3.13 -8.19 66.72
N VAL A 22 3.70 -9.38 66.87
CA VAL A 22 4.40 -10.08 65.78
C VAL A 22 3.47 -10.33 64.60
N LEU A 23 2.24 -10.79 64.84
CA LEU A 23 1.27 -11.02 63.77
C LEU A 23 0.90 -9.72 63.05
N SER A 24 0.67 -8.64 63.79
CA SER A 24 0.36 -7.33 63.20
C SER A 24 1.54 -6.78 62.39
N PHE A 25 2.77 -6.98 62.87
CA PHE A 25 3.98 -6.59 62.17
C PHE A 25 4.18 -7.38 60.88
N VAL A 26 3.95 -8.70 60.90
CA VAL A 26 4.03 -9.56 59.71
C VAL A 26 2.99 -9.17 58.67
N VAL A 27 1.76 -8.88 59.08
CA VAL A 27 0.70 -8.42 58.16
C VAL A 27 1.08 -7.07 57.54
N LEU A 28 1.55 -6.11 58.34
CA LEU A 28 1.97 -4.81 57.83
C LEU A 28 3.15 -4.92 56.86
N ALA A 29 4.13 -5.76 57.19
CA ALA A 29 5.27 -6.05 56.33
C ALA A 29 4.83 -6.72 55.03
N ALA A 30 3.91 -7.69 55.08
CA ALA A 30 3.39 -8.37 53.89
C ALA A 30 2.61 -7.41 52.98
N VAL A 31 1.76 -6.55 53.53
CA VAL A 31 1.02 -5.54 52.75
C VAL A 31 1.98 -4.52 52.11
N SER A 32 3.00 -4.09 52.87
CA SER A 32 4.02 -3.16 52.36
C SER A 32 4.83 -3.81 51.25
N PHE A 33 5.24 -5.08 51.41
CA PHE A 33 6.02 -5.79 50.39
C PHE A 33 5.19 -6.09 49.13
N THR A 34 3.93 -6.49 49.28
CA THR A 34 3.05 -6.79 48.14
C THR A 34 2.76 -5.55 47.30
N SER A 35 2.57 -4.38 47.91
CA SER A 35 2.37 -3.14 47.15
C SER A 35 3.57 -2.79 46.26
N VAL A 36 4.79 -2.89 46.80
CA VAL A 36 6.02 -2.67 46.03
C VAL A 36 6.22 -3.74 44.95
N PHE A 37 5.92 -5.01 45.26
CA PHE A 37 6.00 -6.11 44.29
C PHE A 37 5.06 -5.91 43.10
N PHE A 38 3.80 -5.55 43.35
CA PHE A 38 2.83 -5.28 42.28
C PHE A 38 3.21 -4.05 41.47
N PHE A 39 3.80 -3.03 42.09
CA PHE A 39 4.32 -1.87 41.38
C PHE A 39 5.40 -2.25 40.37
N PHE A 40 6.43 -2.99 40.79
CA PHE A 40 7.47 -3.44 39.87
C PHE A 40 6.94 -4.37 38.77
N LYS A 41 6.06 -5.32 39.13
CA LYS A 41 5.43 -6.20 38.15
C LYS A 41 4.61 -5.45 37.11
N SER A 42 3.86 -4.43 37.54
CA SER A 42 3.08 -3.57 36.65
C SER A 42 3.98 -2.72 35.77
N TYR A 43 5.08 -2.20 36.31
CA TYR A 43 6.08 -1.45 35.56
C TYR A 43 6.70 -2.30 34.45
N ASP A 44 7.21 -3.49 34.78
CA ASP A 44 7.83 -4.40 33.81
C ASP A 44 6.86 -4.77 32.68
N THR A 45 5.61 -5.07 33.04
CA THR A 45 4.55 -5.40 32.06
C THR A 45 4.26 -4.21 31.13
N GLN A 46 4.25 -2.99 31.67
CA GLN A 46 4.03 -1.78 30.88
C GLN A 46 5.21 -1.47 29.96
N THR A 47 6.45 -1.60 30.44
CA THR A 47 7.65 -1.37 29.61
C THR A 47 7.77 -2.39 28.49
N ASP A 48 7.40 -3.66 28.74
CA ASP A 48 7.35 -4.70 27.72
C ASP A 48 6.24 -4.43 26.69
N GLY A 49 5.09 -3.93 27.14
CA GLY A 49 4.01 -3.49 26.25
C GLY A 49 4.43 -2.35 25.34
N ILE A 50 5.01 -1.29 25.91
CA ILE A 50 5.46 -0.09 25.19
C ILE A 50 6.59 -0.43 24.20
N SER A 51 7.56 -1.24 24.61
CA SER A 51 8.66 -1.64 23.73
C SER A 51 8.17 -2.45 22.53
N ARG A 52 7.21 -3.36 22.72
CA ARG A 52 6.56 -4.10 21.63
C ARG A 52 5.80 -3.19 20.68
N GLU A 53 5.04 -2.23 21.22
CA GLU A 53 4.29 -1.27 20.39
C GLU A 53 5.23 -0.36 19.60
N ALA A 54 6.31 0.13 20.23
CA ALA A 54 7.33 0.94 19.57
C ALA A 54 8.04 0.18 18.45
N GLU A 55 8.33 -1.12 18.65
CA GLU A 55 8.93 -1.97 17.62
C GLU A 55 7.96 -2.21 16.47
N ASN A 56 6.69 -2.51 16.75
CA ASN A 56 5.65 -2.64 15.72
C ASN A 56 5.51 -1.34 14.90
N TYR A 57 5.53 -0.18 15.58
CA TYR A 57 5.47 1.12 14.92
C TYR A 57 6.70 1.39 14.06
N ARG A 58 7.91 1.04 14.53
CA ARG A 58 9.14 1.10 13.73
C ARG A 58 9.07 0.25 12.48
N GLN A 59 8.58 -0.98 12.60
CA GLN A 59 8.40 -1.87 11.45
C GLN A 59 7.38 -1.32 10.46
N LEU A 60 6.28 -0.73 10.95
CA LEU A 60 5.27 -0.07 10.13
C LEU A 60 5.87 1.12 9.35
N LEU A 61 6.64 1.97 10.03
CA LEU A 61 7.35 3.08 9.40
C LEU A 61 8.33 2.60 8.32
N GLY A 62 9.12 1.57 8.61
CA GLY A 62 10.04 0.99 7.62
C GLY A 62 9.32 0.47 6.38
N ARG A 63 8.17 -0.19 6.54
CA ARG A 63 7.33 -0.62 5.40
C ARG A 63 6.78 0.59 4.64
N SER A 64 6.35 1.63 5.34
CA SER A 64 5.83 2.87 4.74
C SER A 64 6.87 3.55 3.85
N ASP A 65 8.12 3.64 4.30
CA ASP A 65 9.20 4.25 3.50
C ASP A 65 9.49 3.46 2.22
N ILE A 66 9.51 2.13 2.30
CA ILE A 66 9.67 1.27 1.13
C ILE A 66 8.48 1.45 0.17
N LEU A 67 7.25 1.50 0.70
CA LEU A 67 6.04 1.73 -0.08
C LEU A 67 6.07 3.07 -0.82
N ARG A 68 6.55 4.12 -0.18
CA ARG A 68 6.72 5.43 -0.80
C ARG A 68 7.63 5.37 -2.03
N VAL A 69 8.80 4.75 -1.90
CA VAL A 69 9.74 4.58 -3.02
C VAL A 69 9.13 3.77 -4.17
N GLN A 70 8.37 2.72 -3.84
CA GLN A 70 7.66 1.90 -4.83
C GLN A 70 6.59 2.72 -5.58
N VAL A 71 5.81 3.53 -4.86
CA VAL A 71 4.79 4.41 -5.45
C VAL A 71 5.43 5.45 -6.38
N ASP A 72 6.52 6.08 -5.96
CA ASP A 72 7.26 7.05 -6.78
C ASP A 72 7.82 6.40 -8.05
N THR A 73 8.31 5.16 -7.93
CA THR A 73 8.80 4.36 -9.06
C THR A 73 7.67 4.04 -10.05
N ILE A 74 6.51 3.61 -9.55
CA ILE A 74 5.32 3.34 -10.37
C ILE A 74 4.86 4.61 -11.08
N PHE A 75 4.78 5.73 -10.37
CA PHE A 75 4.37 7.01 -10.93
C PHE A 75 5.33 7.50 -12.02
N SER A 76 6.64 7.44 -11.76
CA SER A 76 7.68 7.76 -12.73
C SER A 76 7.55 6.90 -14.00
N ARG A 77 7.35 5.59 -13.86
CA ARG A 77 7.17 4.68 -15.00
C ARG A 77 5.88 4.96 -15.78
N MET A 78 4.78 5.26 -15.09
CA MET A 78 3.54 5.70 -15.74
C MET A 78 3.72 6.97 -16.56
N SER A 79 4.50 7.95 -16.05
CA SER A 79 4.77 9.20 -16.80
C SER A 79 5.53 8.94 -18.10
N ARG A 80 6.39 7.92 -18.13
CA ARG A 80 7.19 7.52 -19.29
C ARG A 80 6.41 6.68 -20.30
N LEU A 81 5.27 6.11 -19.90
CA LEU A 81 4.42 5.26 -20.73
C LEU A 81 3.91 5.97 -22.01
N ASN A 82 3.95 7.31 -22.09
CA ASN A 82 3.58 8.05 -23.31
C ASN A 82 4.76 8.28 -24.28
N ARG A 83 6.00 7.97 -23.88
CA ARG A 83 7.23 8.32 -24.61
C ARG A 83 7.96 7.14 -25.24
N VAL A 84 7.55 5.91 -24.96
CA VAL A 84 8.31 4.70 -25.31
C VAL A 84 7.48 3.82 -26.25
N GLU A 85 8.08 3.32 -27.34
CA GLU A 85 7.44 2.40 -28.29
C GLU A 85 7.13 1.02 -27.69
N ASN A 86 7.94 0.57 -26.73
CA ASN A 86 7.75 -0.69 -25.99
C ASN A 86 6.79 -0.52 -24.79
N ASP A 87 5.53 -0.20 -25.09
CA ASP A 87 4.46 -0.01 -24.10
C ASP A 87 4.15 -1.29 -23.30
N ILE A 88 4.28 -2.47 -23.93
CA ILE A 88 3.96 -3.76 -23.31
C ILE A 88 4.91 -4.12 -22.17
N PHE A 89 6.22 -3.94 -22.37
CA PHE A 89 7.22 -4.27 -21.35
C PHE A 89 7.07 -3.36 -20.13
N LEU A 90 6.95 -2.05 -20.38
CA LEU A 90 6.78 -1.06 -19.32
C LEU A 90 5.46 -1.27 -18.55
N ARG A 91 4.40 -1.71 -19.23
CA ARG A 91 3.13 -2.06 -18.60
C ARG A 91 3.25 -3.27 -17.68
N ASN A 92 3.85 -4.37 -18.13
CA ASN A 92 4.03 -5.56 -17.31
C ASN A 92 4.86 -5.23 -16.07
N ASP A 93 5.93 -4.48 -16.27
CA ASP A 93 6.79 -4.00 -15.22
C ASP A 93 6.04 -3.10 -14.20
N ILE A 94 5.16 -2.18 -14.64
CA ILE A 94 4.29 -1.42 -13.73
C ILE A 94 3.35 -2.36 -12.95
N ILE A 95 2.74 -3.36 -13.61
CA ILE A 95 1.84 -4.33 -12.95
C ILE A 95 2.59 -5.15 -11.89
N ASP A 96 3.83 -5.56 -12.18
CA ASP A 96 4.67 -6.30 -11.24
C ASP A 96 5.03 -5.46 -10.02
N ASN A 97 5.38 -4.18 -10.20
CA ASN A 97 5.60 -3.28 -9.08
C ASN A 97 4.35 -3.06 -8.23
N VAL A 98 3.17 -2.97 -8.86
CA VAL A 98 1.88 -2.87 -8.15
C VAL A 98 1.62 -4.13 -7.32
N ASN A 99 1.94 -5.31 -7.86
CA ASN A 99 1.82 -6.58 -7.14
C ASN A 99 2.80 -6.64 -5.97
N ASN A 100 4.04 -6.19 -6.17
CA ASN A 100 5.04 -6.13 -5.13
C ASN A 100 4.62 -5.18 -4.00
N ALA A 101 4.14 -3.98 -4.34
CA ALA A 101 3.59 -3.03 -3.36
C ALA A 101 2.43 -3.65 -2.57
N LYS A 102 1.54 -4.41 -3.22
CA LYS A 102 0.46 -5.15 -2.56
C LYS A 102 0.98 -6.21 -1.58
N ASN A 103 2.04 -6.92 -1.96
CA ASN A 103 2.67 -7.92 -1.09
C ASN A 103 3.33 -7.28 0.13
N ILE A 104 3.97 -6.12 -0.04
CA ILE A 104 4.59 -5.34 1.06
C ILE A 104 3.52 -4.84 2.04
N MET A 105 2.36 -4.40 1.55
CA MET A 105 1.25 -3.98 2.41
C MET A 105 0.61 -5.15 3.16
N GLY A 106 0.49 -6.33 2.54
CA GLY A 106 -0.04 -7.54 3.19
C GLY A 106 -1.36 -7.30 3.94
N LYS A 107 -1.40 -7.68 5.23
CA LYS A 107 -2.55 -7.46 6.12
C LYS A 107 -2.77 -5.99 6.50
N ASP A 108 -1.69 -5.19 6.52
CA ASP A 108 -1.73 -3.76 6.81
C ASP A 108 -2.43 -2.95 5.70
N SER A 109 -2.75 -3.58 4.57
CA SER A 109 -3.47 -2.94 3.44
C SER A 109 -4.90 -2.49 3.78
N VAL A 110 -5.54 -3.08 4.80
CA VAL A 110 -6.92 -2.77 5.20
C VAL A 110 -6.95 -1.64 6.22
N ASP A 111 -5.97 -1.61 7.12
CA ASP A 111 -5.93 -0.69 8.25
C ASP A 111 -4.97 0.47 7.97
N ASN A 112 -3.66 0.23 8.11
CA ASN A 112 -2.62 1.27 8.11
C ASN A 112 -2.31 1.84 6.71
N PHE A 113 -2.42 1.02 5.65
CA PHE A 113 -2.05 1.40 4.28
C PHE A 113 -3.25 1.47 3.33
N LYS A 114 -4.45 1.76 3.84
CA LYS A 114 -5.70 1.84 3.06
C LYS A 114 -5.60 2.75 1.84
N HIS A 115 -4.95 3.91 1.97
CA HIS A 115 -4.79 4.85 0.87
C HIS A 115 -3.89 4.31 -0.24
N TYR A 116 -2.75 3.70 0.11
CA TYR A 116 -1.88 3.03 -0.84
C TYR A 116 -2.58 1.86 -1.52
N SER A 117 -3.34 1.05 -0.78
CA SER A 117 -4.14 -0.05 -1.31
C SER A 117 -5.19 0.43 -2.33
N SER A 118 -5.91 1.52 -2.01
CA SER A 118 -6.86 2.15 -2.91
C SER A 118 -6.20 2.63 -4.21
N LEU A 119 -5.05 3.31 -4.11
CA LEU A 119 -4.27 3.77 -5.26
C LEU A 119 -3.85 2.60 -6.17
N MET A 120 -3.29 1.54 -5.58
CA MET A 120 -2.87 0.34 -6.32
C MET A 120 -4.04 -0.34 -7.05
N LYS A 121 -5.24 -0.30 -6.47
CA LYS A 121 -6.46 -0.83 -7.10
C LYS A 121 -6.87 -0.01 -8.33
N GLN A 122 -6.63 1.30 -8.34
CA GLN A 122 -6.98 2.19 -9.45
C GLN A 122 -5.96 2.17 -10.61
N ILE A 123 -4.71 1.80 -10.34
CA ILE A 123 -3.68 1.73 -11.39
C ILE A 123 -4.02 0.72 -12.49
N ARG A 124 -4.54 -0.46 -12.14
CA ARG A 124 -4.91 -1.50 -13.12
C ARG A 124 -5.98 -1.05 -14.13
N PRO A 125 -7.14 -0.52 -13.73
CA PRO A 125 -8.13 -0.03 -14.68
C PRO A 125 -7.61 1.16 -15.50
N MET A 126 -6.77 2.02 -14.92
CA MET A 126 -6.13 3.13 -15.66
C MET A 126 -5.23 2.64 -16.80
N LEU A 127 -4.41 1.61 -16.54
CA LEU A 127 -3.59 0.97 -17.57
C LEU A 127 -4.44 0.30 -18.67
N ASN A 128 -5.55 -0.33 -18.29
CA ASN A 128 -6.45 -0.96 -19.26
C ASN A 128 -7.15 0.08 -20.15
N LEU A 129 -7.63 1.17 -19.55
CA LEU A 129 -8.24 2.28 -20.27
C LEU A 129 -7.27 2.88 -21.30
N LYS A 130 -6.01 3.09 -20.91
CA LYS A 130 -4.99 3.59 -21.83
C LYS A 130 -4.79 2.66 -23.03
N ASN A 131 -4.74 1.34 -22.82
CA ASN A 131 -4.64 0.40 -23.94
C ASN A 131 -5.81 0.52 -24.92
N GLN A 132 -7.03 0.64 -24.42
CA GLN A 132 -8.21 0.83 -25.26
C GLN A 132 -8.09 2.13 -26.08
N ILE A 133 -7.60 3.22 -25.47
CA ILE A 133 -7.37 4.49 -26.18
C ILE A 133 -6.33 4.32 -27.28
N VAL A 134 -5.22 3.63 -27.01
CA VAL A 134 -4.16 3.36 -28.01
C VAL A 134 -4.71 2.52 -29.16
N GLU A 135 -5.50 1.48 -28.87
CA GLU A 135 -6.13 0.64 -29.88
C GLU A 135 -7.06 1.44 -30.79
N VAL A 136 -7.95 2.26 -30.21
CA VAL A 136 -8.86 3.13 -30.97
C VAL A 136 -8.10 4.17 -31.79
N SER A 137 -7.05 4.77 -31.22
CA SER A 137 -6.17 5.71 -31.93
C SER A 137 -5.49 5.06 -33.14
N ASN A 138 -5.01 3.82 -32.99
CA ASN A 138 -4.41 3.06 -34.08
C ASN A 138 -5.44 2.71 -35.17
N LYS A 139 -6.65 2.27 -34.79
CA LYS A 139 -7.76 2.06 -35.74
C LYS A 139 -8.10 3.34 -36.50
N LYS A 140 -8.15 4.49 -35.83
CA LYS A 140 -8.36 5.80 -36.48
C LYS A 140 -7.27 6.11 -37.49
N LYS A 141 -5.99 5.91 -37.15
CA LYS A 141 -4.86 6.14 -38.08
C LYS A 141 -4.96 5.24 -39.32
N ILE A 142 -5.34 3.98 -39.14
CA ILE A 142 -5.55 3.03 -40.25
C ILE A 142 -6.71 3.52 -41.13
N ALA A 143 -7.86 3.86 -40.54
CA ALA A 143 -9.01 4.37 -41.29
C ALA A 143 -8.69 5.66 -42.07
N ILE A 144 -7.92 6.60 -41.50
CA ILE A 144 -7.46 7.80 -42.20
C ILE A 144 -6.56 7.44 -43.37
N ARG A 145 -5.63 6.49 -43.17
CA ARG A 145 -4.75 6.02 -44.25
C ARG A 145 -5.58 5.40 -45.38
N ASP A 146 -6.56 4.57 -45.06
CA ASP A 146 -7.42 3.91 -46.05
C ASP A 146 -8.27 4.93 -46.81
N LEU A 147 -8.82 5.94 -46.12
CA LEU A 147 -9.55 7.05 -46.74
C LEU A 147 -8.64 7.83 -47.71
N ASN A 148 -7.41 8.15 -47.30
CA ASN A 148 -6.43 8.83 -48.15
C ASN A 148 -6.04 8.00 -49.38
N LEU A 149 -5.92 6.67 -49.22
CA LEU A 149 -5.66 5.75 -50.34
C LEU A 149 -6.86 5.69 -51.30
N CYS A 150 -8.09 5.65 -50.79
CA CYS A 150 -9.31 5.64 -51.59
C CYS A 150 -9.49 6.95 -52.36
N THR A 151 -9.33 8.11 -51.70
CA THR A 151 -9.41 9.43 -52.35
C THR A 151 -8.34 9.62 -53.42
N GLY A 152 -7.10 9.19 -53.15
CA GLY A 152 -6.03 9.20 -54.16
C GLY A 152 -6.34 8.31 -55.37
N LYS A 153 -6.93 7.12 -55.16
CA LYS A 153 -7.38 6.24 -56.25
C LYS A 153 -8.52 6.86 -57.06
N VAL A 154 -9.50 7.48 -56.41
CA VAL A 154 -10.63 8.16 -57.07
C VAL A 154 -10.13 9.31 -57.94
N ALA A 155 -9.24 10.17 -57.42
CA ALA A 155 -8.63 11.26 -58.18
C ALA A 155 -7.84 10.75 -59.41
N GLY A 156 -7.14 9.61 -59.26
CA GLY A 156 -6.48 8.93 -60.37
C GLY A 156 -7.46 8.46 -61.45
N VAL A 157 -8.54 7.80 -61.06
CA VAL A 157 -9.58 7.29 -61.99
C VAL A 157 -10.31 8.43 -62.69
N GLU A 158 -10.64 9.50 -61.98
CA GLU A 158 -11.27 10.70 -62.54
C GLU A 158 -10.37 11.36 -63.59
N SER A 159 -9.05 11.45 -63.34
CA SER A 159 -8.10 11.98 -64.32
C SER A 159 -7.98 11.12 -65.59
N VAL A 160 -8.24 9.81 -65.48
CA VAL A 160 -8.24 8.87 -66.62
C VAL A 160 -9.56 8.94 -67.38
N LEU A 161 -10.70 9.03 -66.68
CA LEU A 161 -12.03 9.17 -67.29
C LEU A 161 -12.25 10.55 -67.94
N ALA A 162 -11.61 11.60 -67.43
CA ALA A 162 -11.65 12.94 -68.03
C ALA A 162 -10.94 13.02 -69.39
N LYS A 163 -10.07 12.04 -69.73
CA LYS A 163 -9.51 11.92 -71.07
C LYS A 163 -10.49 11.20 -71.98
N ASP A 164 -11.12 11.96 -72.88
CA ASP A 164 -12.00 11.43 -73.92
C ASP A 164 -11.27 10.34 -74.76
N PRO A 165 -11.72 9.07 -74.69
CA PRO A 165 -11.08 7.96 -75.39
C PRO A 165 -11.25 8.04 -76.92
N THR A 166 -12.23 8.81 -77.42
CA THR A 166 -12.51 8.93 -78.85
C THR A 166 -11.47 9.78 -79.60
N ARG A 167 -10.73 10.66 -78.90
CA ARG A 167 -9.68 11.51 -79.52
C ARG A 167 -8.39 10.80 -79.92
N LYS A 168 -8.18 9.54 -79.52
CA LYS A 168 -7.01 8.73 -79.92
C LYS A 168 -7.31 7.60 -80.88
N PHE A 169 -8.57 7.40 -81.26
CA PHE A 169 -8.93 6.37 -82.24
C PHE A 169 -8.70 6.89 -83.66
N SER A 170 -7.44 6.96 -84.09
CA SER A 170 -7.11 7.12 -85.52
C SER A 170 -7.35 5.79 -86.22
N GLY A 171 -8.62 5.43 -86.44
CA GLY A 171 -8.99 4.33 -87.31
C GLY A 171 -8.51 4.65 -88.72
N SER A 172 -7.39 4.08 -89.14
CA SER A 172 -6.91 4.20 -90.52
C SER A 172 -7.94 3.56 -91.43
N ARG A 173 -8.75 4.38 -92.09
CA ARG A 173 -9.67 3.96 -93.14
C ARG A 173 -8.81 3.48 -94.31
N ARG A 174 -8.54 2.18 -94.36
CA ARG A 174 -7.80 1.53 -95.45
C ARG A 174 -8.61 1.76 -96.73
N LYS A 175 -8.14 2.67 -97.59
CA LYS A 175 -8.73 2.88 -98.92
C LYS A 175 -8.42 1.64 -99.76
N ARG A 176 -9.49 1.14 -100.41
CA ARG A 176 -9.49 0.06 -101.42
C ARG A 176 -8.48 0.33 -102.52
#